data_AF-A0A3D5YE39-F1
#
_entry.id   AF-A0A3D5YE39-F1
#
_cell.length_a   1.000
_cell.length_b   1.000
_cell.length_c   1.000
_cell.angle_alpha   90.00
_cell.angle_beta   90.00
_cell.angle_gamma   90.00
#
_symmetry.space_group_name_H-M   'P 1'
#
loop_
_entity.id
_entity.type
_entity.pdbx_description
1 polymer ?
#
loop_
_entity_poly.entity_id
_entity_poly.type
_entity_poly.pdbx_seq_one_letter_code
_entity_poly.pdbx_strand_id
1 'polypeptide(L)'
;MPVEKIKDETLFFQTFVHKSFAADYKQMLLHNERLEFLGDGILSAVTNKLLFINYPEYSEADLTLYKIALVREETLAEVAKEIDLDKYIFVSK
;
A
#
# COMPACT_ATOMS: atom_id res chain seq x y z
N MET A 1 11.60 -10.09 4.35
CA MET A 1 11.84 -9.19 3.19
C MET A 1 12.91 -8.18 3.56
N PRO A 2 13.99 -7.98 2.79
CA PRO A 2 14.91 -6.88 3.04
C PRO A 2 14.36 -5.65 2.32
N VAL A 3 13.23 -5.13 2.80
CA VAL A 3 12.91 -3.73 2.52
C VAL A 3 13.90 -2.93 3.37
N GLU A 4 14.60 -1.96 2.80
CA GLU A 4 15.41 -1.06 3.63
C GLU A 4 14.53 -0.57 4.79
N LYS A 5 15.03 -0.76 6.01
CA LYS A 5 14.25 -0.44 7.21
C LYS A 5 13.89 1.04 7.16
N ILE A 6 12.60 1.37 7.30
CA ILE A 6 12.16 2.75 7.50
C ILE A 6 12.87 3.25 8.76
N LYS A 7 13.76 4.24 8.59
CA LYS A 7 14.66 4.72 9.65
C LYS A 7 13.94 5.58 10.68
N ASP A 8 12.92 6.32 10.23
CA ASP A 8 12.08 7.13 11.10
C ASP A 8 11.02 6.24 11.75
N GLU A 9 11.17 6.00 13.05
CA GLU A 9 10.26 5.15 13.83
C GLU A 9 8.84 5.74 13.91
N THR A 10 8.72 7.07 13.89
CA THR A 10 7.42 7.75 13.91
C THR A 10 6.69 7.51 12.59
N LEU A 11 7.42 7.67 11.47
CA LEU A 11 6.90 7.38 10.13
C LEU A 11 6.53 5.90 9.99
N PHE A 12 7.38 5.00 10.49
CA PHE A 12 7.10 3.57 10.50
C PHE A 12 5.85 3.23 11.32
N PHE A 13 5.70 3.79 12.52
CA PHE A 13 4.50 3.56 13.32
C PHE A 13 3.24 4.09 12.61
N GLN A 14 3.34 5.29 12.02
CA GLN A 14 2.24 5.92 11.30
C GLN A 14 1.68 5.03 10.17
N THR A 15 2.49 4.19 9.50
CA THR A 15 2.00 3.32 8.42
C THR A 15 0.90 2.36 8.88
N PHE A 16 0.87 2.02 10.16
CA PHE A 16 -0.04 1.04 10.75
C PHE A 16 -1.26 1.64 11.45
N VAL A 17 -1.34 2.97 11.57
CA VAL A 17 -2.44 3.63 12.30
C VAL A 17 -3.57 3.98 11.34
N HIS A 18 -4.69 3.26 11.44
CA HIS A 18 -5.90 3.61 10.70
C HIS A 18 -6.58 4.84 11.32
N LYS A 19 -7.28 5.62 10.49
CA LYS A 19 -7.96 6.86 10.92
C LYS A 19 -9.00 6.65 12.03
N SER A 20 -9.67 5.48 12.07
CA SER A 20 -10.61 5.16 13.15
C SER A 20 -9.89 5.11 14.50
N PHE A 21 -8.75 4.41 14.55
CA PHE A 21 -7.95 4.32 15.77
C PHE A 21 -7.44 5.69 16.20
N ALA A 22 -6.91 6.50 15.25
CA ALA A 22 -6.47 7.85 15.56
C ALA A 22 -7.60 8.75 16.12
N ALA A 23 -8.84 8.56 15.65
CA ALA A 23 -9.99 9.31 16.13
C ALA A 23 -10.30 9.04 17.61
N ASP A 24 -10.13 7.80 18.09
CA ASP A 24 -10.33 7.44 19.51
C ASP A 24 -9.38 8.19 20.46
N TYR A 25 -8.20 8.59 19.96
CA TYR A 25 -7.20 9.36 20.69
C TYR A 25 -7.24 10.85 20.35
N LYS A 26 -8.40 11.38 19.95
CA LYS A 26 -8.59 12.81 19.61
C LYS A 26 -7.59 13.31 18.56
N GLN A 27 -7.21 12.46 17.60
CA GLN A 27 -6.23 12.77 16.54
C GLN A 27 -4.83 13.13 17.05
N MET A 28 -4.48 12.76 18.30
CA MET A 28 -3.10 12.89 18.78
C MET A 28 -2.13 11.97 18.04
N LEU A 29 -2.64 10.91 17.40
CA LEU A 29 -1.88 10.01 16.54
C LEU A 29 -2.04 10.42 15.07
N LEU A 30 -0.93 10.43 14.33
CA LEU A 30 -0.97 10.56 12.88
C LEU A 30 -1.46 9.25 12.26
N HIS A 31 -2.46 9.32 11.38
CA HIS A 31 -2.97 8.17 10.63
C HIS A 31 -2.30 8.03 9.26
N ASN A 32 -2.52 6.88 8.62
CA ASN A 32 -1.82 6.47 7.42
C ASN A 32 -2.38 7.03 6.09
N GLU A 33 -3.56 7.66 6.02
CA GLU A 33 -4.18 8.09 4.73
C GLU A 33 -3.25 8.88 3.79
N ARG A 34 -2.39 9.76 4.30
CA ARG A 34 -1.43 10.48 3.45
C ARG A 34 -0.30 9.59 2.93
N LEU A 35 0.11 8.59 3.72
CA LEU A 35 1.08 7.58 3.33
C LEU A 35 0.47 6.58 2.35
N GLU A 36 -0.80 6.24 2.52
CA GLU A 36 -1.59 5.45 1.58
C GLU A 36 -1.68 6.15 0.23
N PHE A 37 -2.05 7.44 0.20
CA PHE A 37 -2.08 8.23 -1.03
C PHE A 37 -0.73 8.25 -1.75
N LEU A 38 0.37 8.46 -1.02
CA LEU A 38 1.72 8.41 -1.59
C LEU A 38 2.07 7.00 -2.10
N GLY A 39 1.75 5.98 -1.29
CA GLY A 39 2.02 4.57 -1.57
C GLY A 39 1.30 4.07 -2.81
N ASP A 40 0.03 4.45 -3.01
CA ASP A 40 -0.75 4.10 -4.21
C ASP A 40 -0.10 4.66 -5.48
N GLY A 41 0.35 5.92 -5.45
CA GLY A 41 1.08 6.52 -6.56
C GLY A 41 2.38 5.79 -6.88
N ILE A 42 3.16 5.43 -5.85
CA ILE A 42 4.42 4.67 -6.01
C ILE A 42 4.14 3.27 -6.55
N LEU A 43 3.18 2.54 -5.96
CA LEU A 43 2.80 1.19 -6.37
C LEU A 43 2.32 1.18 -7.82
N SER A 44 1.48 2.15 -8.20
CA SER A 44 1.04 2.35 -9.58
C SER A 44 2.22 2.57 -10.52
N ALA A 45 3.17 3.45 -10.18
CA ALA A 45 4.32 3.74 -11.02
C ALA A 45 5.24 2.53 -11.20
N VAL A 46 5.51 1.79 -10.12
CA VAL A 46 6.32 0.57 -10.17
C VAL A 46 5.64 -0.52 -10.98
N THR A 47 4.33 -0.73 -10.78
CA THR A 47 3.53 -1.71 -11.53
C THR A 47 3.52 -1.37 -13.01
N ASN A 48 3.28 -0.10 -13.37
CA ASN A 48 3.32 0.37 -14.76
C ASN A 48 4.69 0.08 -15.40
N LYS A 49 5.78 0.39 -14.69
CA LYS A 49 7.14 0.14 -15.18
C LYS A 49 7.39 -1.35 -15.40
N LEU A 50 6.97 -2.21 -14.47
CA LEU A 50 7.13 -3.66 -14.58
C LEU A 50 6.33 -4.22 -15.76
N LEU A 51 5.09 -3.78 -15.94
CA LEU A 51 4.24 -4.22 -17.05
C LEU A 51 4.83 -3.77 -18.39
N PHE A 52 5.26 -2.50 -18.50
CA PHE A 52 5.86 -1.95 -19.71
C PHE A 52 7.13 -2.69 -20.14
N ILE A 53 8.00 -3.07 -19.19
CA ILE A 53 9.27 -3.74 -19.50
C ILE A 53 9.06 -5.22 -19.84
N ASN A 54 8.18 -5.92 -19.11
CA ASN A 54 8.05 -7.36 -19.24
C ASN A 54 7.07 -7.81 -20.33
N TYR A 55 6.16 -6.93 -20.77
CA TYR A 55 5.15 -7.25 -21.79
C TYR A 55 5.15 -6.20 -22.93
N PRO A 56 6.27 -6.04 -23.66
CA PRO A 56 6.41 -4.99 -24.69
C PRO A 56 5.45 -5.16 -25.89
N GLU A 57 4.91 -6.35 -26.11
CA GLU A 57 3.95 -6.66 -27.16
C GLU A 57 2.48 -6.37 -26.80
N TYR A 58 2.19 -6.01 -25.55
CA TYR A 58 0.82 -5.77 -25.10
C TYR A 58 0.36 -4.35 -25.42
N SER A 59 -0.92 -4.19 -25.73
CA SER A 59 -1.51 -2.87 -25.95
C SER A 59 -1.65 -2.09 -24.64
N GLU A 60 -1.83 -0.77 -24.72
CA GLU A 60 -2.11 0.05 -23.53
C GLU A 60 -3.35 -0.45 -22.77
N ALA A 61 -4.40 -0.85 -23.49
CA ALA A 61 -5.62 -1.39 -22.89
C ALA A 61 -5.35 -2.69 -22.12
N ASP A 62 -4.54 -3.59 -22.68
CA ASP A 62 -4.15 -4.83 -22.00
C ASP A 62 -3.34 -4.52 -20.73
N LEU A 63 -2.31 -3.67 -20.84
CA LEU A 63 -1.48 -3.28 -19.69
C LEU A 63 -2.33 -2.65 -18.58
N THR A 64 -3.31 -1.81 -18.94
CA THR A 64 -4.26 -1.21 -18.00
C THR A 64 -5.12 -2.26 -17.30
N LEU A 65 -5.63 -3.28 -18.03
CA LEU A 65 -6.37 -4.39 -17.43
C LEU A 65 -5.53 -5.19 -16.43
N TYR A 66 -4.28 -5.51 -16.79
CA TYR A 66 -3.37 -6.21 -15.88
C TYR A 66 -3.02 -5.36 -14.66
N LYS A 67 -2.77 -4.06 -14.85
CA LYS A 67 -2.55 -3.12 -13.74
C LYS A 67 -3.71 -3.18 -12.76
N ILE A 68 -4.95 -3.02 -13.24
CA ILE A 68 -6.16 -3.06 -12.39
C ILE A 68 -6.22 -4.36 -11.60
N ALA A 69 -5.98 -5.51 -12.24
CA ALA A 69 -6.00 -6.79 -11.55
C ALA A 69 -4.91 -6.92 -10.46
N LEU A 70 -3.74 -6.32 -10.67
CA LEU A 70 -2.60 -6.39 -9.75
C LEU A 70 -2.74 -5.46 -8.54
N VAL A 71 -3.27 -4.24 -8.74
CA VAL A 71 -3.31 -3.20 -7.68
C VAL A 71 -4.71 -2.96 -7.11
N ARG A 72 -5.71 -3.77 -7.47
CA ARG A 72 -7.02 -3.70 -6.82
C ARG A 72 -6.96 -4.10 -5.35
N GLU A 73 -7.90 -3.56 -4.58
CA GLU A 73 -7.99 -3.74 -3.13
C GLU A 73 -7.96 -5.21 -2.71
N GLU A 74 -8.70 -6.09 -3.40
CA GLU A 74 -8.78 -7.51 -3.04
C GLU A 74 -7.43 -8.21 -3.19
N THR A 75 -6.72 -7.95 -4.30
CA THR A 75 -5.40 -8.51 -4.56
C THR A 75 -4.39 -8.00 -3.52
N LEU A 76 -4.42 -6.71 -3.19
CA LEU A 76 -3.52 -6.13 -2.19
C LEU A 76 -3.84 -6.62 -0.79
N ALA A 77 -5.11 -6.86 -0.46
CA ALA A 77 -5.52 -7.42 0.83
C ALA A 77 -5.07 -8.88 0.99
N GLU A 78 -5.09 -9.67 -0.08
CA GLU A 78 -4.52 -11.03 -0.10
C GLU A 78 -3.01 -10.98 0.16
N VAL A 79 -2.27 -10.16 -0.59
CA VAL A 79 -0.81 -9.99 -0.41
C VAL A 79 -0.49 -9.49 1.00
N ALA A 80 -1.27 -8.54 1.54
CA ALA A 80 -1.08 -8.02 2.89
C ALA A 80 -1.18 -9.12 3.96
N LYS A 81 -2.10 -10.07 3.80
CA LYS A 81 -2.23 -11.25 4.68
C LYS A 81 -1.07 -12.23 4.52
N GLU A 82 -0.63 -12.47 3.28
CA GLU A 82 0.51 -13.38 3.02
C GLU A 82 1.81 -12.89 3.66
N ILE A 83 1.98 -11.57 3.77
CA ILE A 83 3.14 -10.95 4.44
C ILE A 83 2.87 -10.56 5.90
N ASP A 84 1.76 -11.04 6.48
CA ASP A 84 1.36 -10.81 7.87
C ASP A 84 1.14 -9.32 8.25
N LEU A 85 0.91 -8.43 7.28
CA LEU A 85 0.76 -6.99 7.52
C LEU A 85 -0.52 -6.67 8.32
N ASP A 86 -1.57 -7.45 8.11
CA ASP A 86 -2.86 -7.35 8.78
C ASP A 86 -2.74 -7.45 10.31
N LYS A 87 -1.74 -8.19 10.81
CA LYS A 87 -1.48 -8.37 12.25
C LYS A 87 -0.96 -7.12 12.96
N TYR A 88 -0.47 -6.13 12.20
CA TYR A 88 0.16 -4.94 12.75
C TYR A 88 -0.71 -3.69 12.67
N ILE A 89 -1.88 -3.75 12.01
CA ILE A 89 -2.74 -2.58 11.80
C ILE A 89 -3.52 -2.25 13.08
N PHE A 90 -3.41 -1.00 13.53
CA PHE A 90 -4.23 -0.45 14.60
C PHE A 90 -5.51 0.14 14.02
N VAL A 91 -6.62 -0.54 14.26
CA VAL A 91 -7.98 -0.13 13.87
C VAL A 91 -8.89 -0.19 15.09
N SER A 92 -9.81 0.76 15.24
CA SER A 92 -10.84 0.69 16.29
C SER A 92 -11.72 -0.56 16.14
N LYS A 93 -12.20 -1.08 17.27
CA LYS A 93 -13.23 -2.13 17.31
C LYS A 93 -14.61 -1.61 16.97
#